data_AF-A0A179FX84-F1
#
_entry.id   AF-A0A179FX84-F1
#
_cell.length_a   1.000
_cell.length_b   1.000
_cell.length_c   1.000
_cell.angle_alpha   90.00
_cell.angle_beta   90.00
_cell.angle_gamma   90.00
#
_symmetry.space_group_name_H-M   'P 1'
#
loop_
_entity.id
_entity.type
_entity.pdbx_description
1 polymer ?
#
loop_
_entity_poly.entity_id
_entity_poly.type
_entity_poly.pdbx_seq_one_letter_code
_entity_poly.pdbx_strand_id
1 'polypeptide(L)'
;MNISEQTVGPEDYDVLSRWQISNFFASKPSPTKDECDSLAASLLSGPVSATPMQGANSYTVERNGVSTIVQFRSSLLDMEKLELAQQVYLRFVPPGLCHGELGTAHVYVRNRVFGPAFCRVRKQMFASDKAMEQRLGQTIQDFANLHLIFRPEFPAVLQHGDLLENNIHVEEETGHITGVVDWQEAVVVPFGLSLVGVETLLGAQTNSDWHFHPSHVELRQLFWDTFYSEVGQVSDLDKETIDIARLMGLFQTHGFEENGRSGVYLENFTSV
;
A
#
# COMPACT_ATOMS: atom_id res chain seq x y z
N MET A 1 27.19 20.30 8.54
CA MET A 1 27.60 20.18 7.11
C MET A 1 26.33 20.21 6.30
N ASN A 2 26.18 21.13 5.34
CA ASN A 2 24.98 21.21 4.51
C ASN A 2 25.02 20.09 3.45
N ILE A 3 24.33 18.98 3.72
CA ILE A 3 24.35 17.81 2.84
C ILE A 3 23.47 17.99 1.58
N SER A 4 22.70 19.07 1.48
CA SER A 4 21.91 19.37 0.27
C SER A 4 22.79 19.51 -0.97
N GLU A 5 24.02 19.98 -0.81
CA GLU A 5 25.01 20.12 -1.91
C GLU A 5 25.46 18.76 -2.47
N GLN A 6 25.34 17.69 -1.68
CA GLN A 6 25.68 16.31 -2.08
C GLN A 6 24.50 15.56 -2.67
N THR A 7 23.30 16.16 -2.66
CA THR A 7 22.10 15.56 -3.23
C THR A 7 21.82 16.09 -4.62
N VAL A 8 21.48 15.17 -5.51
CA VAL A 8 20.92 15.48 -6.83
C VAL A 8 19.62 16.27 -6.69
N GLY A 9 19.45 17.26 -7.55
CA GLY A 9 18.27 18.11 -7.60
C GLY A 9 17.13 17.50 -8.43
N PRO A 10 15.97 18.18 -8.48
CA PRO A 10 14.84 17.75 -9.31
C PRO A 10 15.22 17.65 -10.80
N GLU A 11 16.09 18.54 -11.30
CA GLU A 11 16.56 18.54 -12.69
C GLU A 11 17.29 17.24 -13.09
N ASP A 12 18.02 16.62 -12.16
CA ASP A 12 18.70 15.34 -12.40
C ASP A 12 17.67 14.21 -12.58
N TYR A 13 16.57 14.27 -11.84
CA TYR A 13 15.45 13.35 -12.02
C TYR A 13 14.66 13.64 -13.30
N ASP A 14 14.70 14.86 -13.84
CA ASP A 14 14.16 15.18 -15.16
C ASP A 14 15.02 14.63 -16.28
N VAL A 15 16.35 14.62 -16.12
CA VAL A 15 17.28 13.90 -17.01
C VAL A 15 17.01 12.39 -16.96
N LEU A 16 16.92 11.81 -15.75
CA LEU A 16 16.62 10.39 -15.57
C LEU A 16 15.26 10.03 -16.18
N SER A 17 14.22 10.83 -15.95
CA SER A 17 12.89 10.58 -16.49
C SER A 17 12.86 10.66 -18.01
N ARG A 18 13.58 11.62 -18.63
CA ARG A 18 13.74 11.67 -20.10
C ARG A 18 14.43 10.43 -20.64
N TRP A 19 15.48 9.97 -19.97
CA TRP A 19 16.16 8.73 -20.34
C TRP A 19 15.24 7.51 -20.20
N GLN A 20 14.48 7.39 -19.11
CA GLN A 20 13.53 6.29 -18.87
C GLN A 20 12.42 6.28 -19.93
N ILE A 21 11.87 7.45 -20.29
CA ILE A 21 10.90 7.58 -21.39
C ILE A 21 11.53 7.09 -22.70
N SER A 22 12.74 7.59 -23.03
CA SER A 22 13.43 7.16 -24.24
C SER A 22 13.69 5.65 -24.26
N ASN A 23 14.08 5.06 -23.14
CA ASN A 23 14.37 3.63 -23.03
C ASN A 23 13.08 2.78 -23.14
N PHE A 24 11.99 3.23 -22.53
CA PHE A 24 10.68 2.58 -22.63
C PHE A 24 10.24 2.45 -24.09
N PHE A 25 10.37 3.51 -24.88
CA PHE A 25 10.01 3.49 -26.31
C PHE A 25 11.08 2.92 -27.24
N ALA A 26 12.36 2.94 -26.86
CA ALA A 26 13.42 2.30 -27.66
C ALA A 26 13.30 0.78 -27.68
N SER A 27 12.84 0.19 -26.58
CA SER A 27 12.65 -1.26 -26.45
C SER A 27 11.36 -1.78 -27.12
N LYS A 28 10.45 -0.90 -27.56
CA LYS A 28 9.12 -1.26 -28.07
C LYS A 28 8.68 -0.35 -29.22
N PRO A 29 8.54 -0.86 -30.47
CA PRO A 29 8.11 -0.03 -31.61
C PRO A 29 6.62 0.36 -31.58
N SER A 30 5.81 -0.32 -30.75
CA SER A 30 4.40 0.01 -30.53
C SER A 30 4.01 -0.26 -29.07
N PRO A 31 3.34 0.69 -28.39
CA PRO A 31 2.87 1.98 -28.91
C PRO A 31 3.97 3.04 -28.93
N THR A 32 3.84 3.99 -29.85
CA THR A 32 4.63 5.23 -29.88
C THR A 32 4.21 6.17 -28.75
N LYS A 33 5.06 7.14 -28.44
CA LYS A 33 4.75 8.16 -27.43
C LYS A 33 3.48 8.95 -27.77
N ASP A 34 3.29 9.31 -29.04
CA ASP A 34 2.14 10.10 -29.49
C ASP A 34 0.83 9.31 -29.37
N GLU A 35 0.86 7.99 -29.59
CA GLU A 35 -0.29 7.11 -29.36
C GLU A 35 -0.65 7.04 -27.86
N CYS A 36 0.36 6.89 -26.99
CA CYS A 36 0.16 6.93 -25.54
C CYS A 36 -0.43 8.26 -25.07
N ASP A 37 0.13 9.39 -25.52
CA ASP A 37 -0.33 10.72 -25.15
C ASP A 37 -1.75 10.98 -25.65
N SER A 38 -2.08 10.52 -26.87
CA SER A 38 -3.42 10.66 -27.44
C SER A 38 -4.46 9.87 -26.65
N LEU A 39 -4.15 8.61 -26.29
CA LEU A 39 -5.04 7.81 -25.46
C LEU A 39 -5.22 8.45 -24.07
N ALA A 40 -4.12 8.84 -23.42
CA ALA A 40 -4.20 9.46 -22.11
C ALA A 40 -4.94 10.81 -22.13
N ALA A 41 -4.78 11.61 -23.19
CA ALA A 41 -5.52 12.85 -23.35
C ALA A 41 -7.03 12.63 -23.49
N SER A 42 -7.42 11.54 -24.18
CA SER A 42 -8.81 11.11 -24.23
C SER A 42 -9.32 10.72 -22.84
N LEU A 43 -8.60 9.84 -22.14
CA LEU A 43 -8.98 9.34 -20.80
C LEU A 43 -9.03 10.44 -19.74
N LEU A 44 -8.12 11.41 -19.80
CA LEU A 44 -8.05 12.54 -18.88
C LEU A 44 -8.78 13.79 -19.39
N SER A 45 -9.49 13.68 -20.53
CA SER A 45 -10.31 14.74 -21.13
C SER A 45 -9.57 16.06 -21.40
N GLY A 46 -8.32 16.01 -21.84
CA GLY A 46 -7.52 17.20 -22.12
C GLY A 46 -6.04 16.93 -22.36
N PRO A 47 -5.23 17.96 -22.63
CA PRO A 47 -3.81 17.80 -22.88
C PRO A 47 -3.09 17.20 -21.67
N VAL A 48 -2.14 16.30 -21.94
CA VAL A 48 -1.36 15.58 -20.92
C VAL A 48 0.11 15.92 -21.01
N SER A 49 0.83 15.63 -19.93
CA SER A 49 2.29 15.68 -19.86
C SER A 49 2.82 14.48 -19.09
N ALA A 50 4.05 14.08 -19.38
CA ALA A 50 4.74 13.08 -18.57
C ALA A 50 4.81 13.53 -17.11
N THR A 51 4.59 12.61 -16.17
CA THR A 51 4.80 12.89 -14.75
C THR A 51 6.28 13.22 -14.49
N PRO A 52 6.60 14.09 -13.50
CA PRO A 52 7.98 14.45 -13.18
C PRO A 52 8.87 13.28 -12.71
N MET A 53 8.28 12.14 -12.38
CA MET A 53 8.99 10.89 -12.09
C MET A 53 8.46 9.80 -12.99
N GLN A 54 9.37 9.04 -13.58
CA GLN A 54 9.07 7.87 -14.41
C GLN A 54 9.60 6.60 -13.76
N GLY A 55 9.00 5.47 -14.13
CA GLY A 55 9.47 4.15 -13.73
C GLY A 55 10.36 3.56 -14.81
N ALA A 56 11.27 2.65 -14.43
CA ALA A 56 12.16 1.99 -15.39
C ALA A 56 11.41 1.20 -16.49
N ASN A 57 10.24 0.67 -16.15
CA ASN A 57 9.42 -0.20 -17.00
C ASN A 57 8.05 0.41 -17.33
N SER A 58 7.91 1.74 -17.20
CA SER A 58 6.62 2.39 -17.40
C SER A 58 6.75 3.83 -17.89
N TYR A 59 5.87 4.22 -18.79
CA TYR A 59 5.61 5.61 -19.13
C TYR A 59 4.34 6.09 -18.41
N THR A 60 4.43 7.14 -17.60
CA THR A 60 3.31 7.67 -16.81
C THR A 60 3.05 9.13 -17.19
N VAL A 61 1.77 9.45 -17.39
CA VAL A 61 1.32 10.78 -17.81
C VAL A 61 0.19 11.27 -16.92
N GLU A 62 0.12 12.59 -16.76
CA GLU A 62 -0.87 13.27 -15.96
C GLU A 62 -1.44 14.49 -16.71
N ARG A 63 -2.57 14.98 -16.21
CA ARG A 63 -3.14 16.27 -16.61
C ARG A 63 -3.15 17.18 -15.39
N ASN A 64 -2.70 18.42 -15.58
CA ASN A 64 -2.74 19.41 -14.50
C ASN A 64 -4.17 19.64 -14.00
N GLY A 65 -4.35 19.62 -12.68
CA GLY A 65 -5.65 19.78 -12.02
C GLY A 65 -6.55 18.53 -12.01
N VAL A 66 -6.06 17.38 -12.50
CA VAL A 66 -6.81 16.12 -12.48
C VAL A 66 -6.20 15.16 -11.45
N SER A 67 -7.06 14.48 -10.68
CA SER A 67 -6.67 13.56 -9.61
C SER A 67 -6.34 12.15 -10.09
N THR A 68 -6.25 11.94 -11.41
CA THR A 68 -5.94 10.65 -12.02
C THR A 68 -4.77 10.77 -12.98
N ILE A 69 -4.02 9.67 -13.09
CA ILE A 69 -2.88 9.50 -13.99
C ILE A 69 -3.12 8.28 -14.87
N VAL A 70 -2.46 8.26 -16.03
CA VAL A 70 -2.44 7.10 -16.92
C VAL A 70 -1.01 6.56 -16.94
N GLN A 71 -0.86 5.26 -16.68
CA GLN A 71 0.41 4.57 -16.70
C GLN A 71 0.40 3.47 -17.75
N PHE A 72 1.36 3.52 -18.66
CA PHE A 72 1.66 2.52 -19.68
C PHE A 72 2.83 1.69 -19.19
N ARG A 73 2.71 0.36 -19.16
CA ARG A 73 3.75 -0.53 -18.64
C ARG A 73 4.21 -1.54 -19.65
N SER A 74 5.48 -1.94 -19.52
CA SER A 74 6.03 -3.02 -20.33
C SER A 74 5.66 -4.40 -19.83
N SER A 75 5.33 -4.53 -18.53
CA SER A 75 4.90 -5.76 -17.88
C SER A 75 3.53 -5.57 -17.22
N LEU A 76 2.77 -6.68 -17.15
CA LEU A 76 1.54 -6.75 -16.38
C LEU A 76 1.82 -6.45 -14.91
N LEU A 77 0.90 -5.69 -14.30
CA LEU A 77 0.79 -5.63 -12.86
C LEU A 77 -0.13 -6.75 -12.44
N ASP A 78 0.22 -7.35 -11.32
CA ASP A 78 -0.65 -8.22 -10.57
C ASP A 78 -1.73 -7.33 -9.93
N MET A 79 -2.85 -7.15 -10.65
CA MET A 79 -3.92 -6.21 -10.29
C MET A 79 -4.64 -6.65 -9.02
N GLU A 80 -4.82 -7.94 -8.95
CA GLU A 80 -5.12 -8.79 -7.83
C GLU A 80 -4.32 -8.42 -6.56
N LYS A 81 -2.99 -8.55 -6.58
CA LYS A 81 -2.14 -8.09 -5.46
C LYS A 81 -2.29 -6.61 -5.13
N LEU A 82 -2.55 -5.77 -6.13
CA LEU A 82 -2.71 -4.34 -5.91
C LEU A 82 -4.05 -3.96 -5.30
N GLU A 83 -5.12 -4.66 -5.67
CA GLU A 83 -6.46 -4.50 -5.07
C GLU A 83 -6.40 -4.96 -3.61
N LEU A 84 -5.75 -6.09 -3.34
CA LEU A 84 -5.41 -6.52 -1.99
C LEU A 84 -4.63 -5.43 -1.23
N ALA A 85 -3.56 -4.89 -1.81
CA ALA A 85 -2.77 -3.85 -1.16
C ALA A 85 -3.59 -2.58 -0.88
N GLN A 86 -4.53 -2.21 -1.75
CA GLN A 86 -5.44 -1.07 -1.52
C GLN A 86 -6.39 -1.35 -0.36
N GLN A 87 -6.94 -2.55 -0.31
CA GLN A 87 -7.85 -3.01 0.74
C GLN A 87 -7.17 -3.07 2.11
N VAL A 88 -5.91 -3.48 2.13
CA VAL A 88 -5.11 -3.67 3.34
C VAL A 88 -4.48 -2.36 3.84
N TYR A 89 -3.83 -1.59 2.96
CA TYR A 89 -3.07 -0.38 3.35
C TYR A 89 -3.84 0.92 3.12
N LEU A 90 -5.10 0.84 2.65
CA LEU A 90 -6.06 1.92 2.55
C LEU A 90 -5.46 3.17 1.87
N ARG A 91 -5.38 4.28 2.61
CA ARG A 91 -4.95 5.60 2.11
C ARG A 91 -3.51 5.64 1.57
N PHE A 92 -2.68 4.63 1.85
CA PHE A 92 -1.29 4.61 1.42
C PHE A 92 -1.06 3.97 0.05
N VAL A 93 -2.05 3.27 -0.50
CA VAL A 93 -1.98 2.69 -1.84
C VAL A 93 -3.07 3.33 -2.70
N PRO A 94 -2.71 4.09 -3.74
CA PRO A 94 -3.70 4.78 -4.56
C PRO A 94 -4.55 3.75 -5.31
N PRO A 95 -5.89 3.92 -5.34
CA PRO A 95 -6.76 3.05 -6.10
C PRO A 95 -6.49 3.18 -7.60
N GLY A 96 -6.73 2.11 -8.34
CA GLY A 96 -6.50 2.09 -9.77
C GLY A 96 -6.97 0.81 -10.44
N LEU A 97 -7.24 0.91 -11.74
CA LEU A 97 -7.83 -0.15 -12.54
C LEU A 97 -7.00 -0.40 -13.79
N CYS A 98 -7.03 -1.63 -14.29
CA CYS A 98 -6.54 -1.96 -15.63
C CYS A 98 -7.55 -1.42 -16.66
N HIS A 99 -7.07 -0.59 -17.59
CA HIS A 99 -7.88 -0.05 -18.67
C HIS A 99 -7.87 -0.96 -19.91
N GLY A 100 -6.78 -1.72 -20.11
CA GLY A 100 -6.59 -2.60 -21.25
C GLY A 100 -5.17 -2.49 -21.81
N GLU A 101 -5.04 -2.64 -23.12
CA GLU A 101 -3.75 -2.62 -23.82
C GLU A 101 -3.75 -1.60 -24.94
N LEU A 102 -2.58 -1.01 -25.18
CA LEU A 102 -2.29 -0.18 -26.34
C LEU A 102 -1.00 -0.72 -26.97
N GLY A 103 -1.09 -1.36 -28.13
CA GLY A 103 0.04 -2.07 -28.72
C GLY A 103 0.56 -3.16 -27.78
N THR A 104 1.84 -3.09 -27.42
CA THR A 104 2.47 -4.03 -26.45
C THR A 104 2.54 -3.49 -25.02
N ALA A 105 1.85 -2.38 -24.73
CA ALA A 105 1.84 -1.77 -23.41
C ALA A 105 0.52 -2.02 -22.70
N HIS A 106 0.59 -2.38 -21.42
CA HIS A 106 -0.58 -2.48 -20.55
C HIS A 106 -0.90 -1.10 -19.96
N VAL A 107 -2.16 -0.70 -20.00
CA VAL A 107 -2.64 0.64 -19.65
C VAL A 107 -3.40 0.59 -18.34
N TYR A 108 -3.02 1.46 -17.40
CA TYR A 108 -3.65 1.57 -16.08
C TYR A 108 -4.07 3.00 -15.83
N VAL A 109 -5.26 3.18 -15.25
CA VAL A 109 -5.75 4.48 -14.77
C VAL A 109 -5.77 4.44 -13.26
N ARG A 110 -5.07 5.38 -12.60
CA ARG A 110 -4.93 5.39 -11.14
C ARG A 110 -5.15 6.76 -10.55
N ASN A 111 -5.51 6.80 -9.28
CA ASN A 111 -5.49 8.04 -8.52
C ASN A 111 -4.05 8.54 -8.37
N ARG A 112 -3.91 9.86 -8.51
CA ARG A 112 -2.65 10.57 -8.31
C ARG A 112 -2.34 10.65 -6.84
N VAL A 113 -1.12 10.26 -6.46
CA VAL A 113 -0.61 10.53 -5.11
C VAL A 113 -0.30 12.03 -5.00
N PHE A 114 -0.78 12.65 -3.92
CA PHE A 114 -0.56 14.08 -3.70
C PHE A 114 0.90 14.39 -3.35
N GLY A 115 1.43 15.45 -3.95
CA GLY A 115 2.80 15.92 -3.71
C GLY A 115 3.85 15.23 -4.58
N PRO A 116 5.07 15.80 -4.64
CA PRO A 116 6.18 15.20 -5.36
C PRO A 116 6.75 13.99 -4.61
N ALA A 117 7.34 13.05 -5.36
CA ALA A 117 8.17 12.01 -4.75
C ALA A 117 9.29 12.64 -3.91
N PHE A 118 9.58 12.07 -2.74
CA PHE A 118 10.55 12.62 -1.79
C PHE A 118 11.91 12.93 -2.44
N CYS A 119 12.38 12.08 -3.36
CA CYS A 119 13.63 12.28 -4.07
C CYS A 119 13.74 13.63 -4.80
N ARG A 120 12.63 14.16 -5.33
CA ARG A 120 12.59 15.45 -6.04
C ARG A 120 12.64 16.66 -5.11
N VAL A 121 12.18 16.51 -3.87
CA VAL A 121 12.25 17.56 -2.84
C VAL A 121 13.39 17.35 -1.86
N ARG A 122 14.11 16.22 -1.93
CA ARG A 122 15.15 15.82 -0.98
C ARG A 122 16.22 16.90 -0.80
N LYS A 123 16.69 17.49 -1.89
CA LYS A 123 17.68 18.57 -1.85
C LYS A 123 17.18 19.78 -1.06
N GLN A 124 15.92 20.17 -1.29
CA GLN A 124 15.27 21.26 -0.55
C GLN A 124 15.06 20.87 0.92
N MET A 125 14.55 19.67 1.19
CA MET A 125 14.33 19.17 2.55
C MET A 125 15.62 19.08 3.37
N PHE A 126 16.78 18.92 2.72
CA PHE A 126 18.09 18.89 3.36
C PHE A 126 18.76 20.27 3.49
N ALA A 127 18.11 21.34 3.02
CA ALA A 127 18.63 22.68 3.20
C ALA A 127 18.71 23.02 4.70
N SER A 128 19.80 23.69 5.09
CA SER A 128 20.04 24.11 6.47
C SER A 128 19.25 25.38 6.82
N ASP A 129 17.92 25.31 6.74
CA ASP A 129 17.00 26.34 7.22
C ASP A 129 15.90 25.73 8.10
N LYS A 130 15.46 26.48 9.11
CA LYS A 130 14.53 26.00 10.14
C LYS A 130 13.20 25.47 9.59
N ALA A 131 12.68 26.06 8.51
CA ALA A 131 11.41 25.61 7.94
C ALA A 131 11.56 24.27 7.24
N MET A 132 12.67 24.03 6.51
CA MET A 132 12.93 22.72 5.91
C MET A 132 13.31 21.67 6.95
N GLU A 133 14.06 22.04 7.99
CA GLU A 133 14.32 21.17 9.14
C GLU A 133 13.02 20.73 9.82
N GLN A 134 12.05 21.63 10.01
CA GLN A 134 10.75 21.27 10.54
C GLN A 134 9.96 20.32 9.62
N ARG A 135 9.97 20.56 8.30
CA ARG A 135 9.27 19.71 7.33
C ARG A 135 9.90 18.33 7.20
N LEU A 136 11.22 18.26 7.10
CA LEU A 136 11.95 17.00 7.15
C LEU A 136 11.71 16.31 8.49
N GLY A 137 11.70 17.06 9.59
CA GLY A 137 11.33 16.61 10.92
C GLY A 137 9.95 15.95 10.93
N GLN A 138 8.94 16.52 10.27
CA GLN A 138 7.61 15.92 10.15
C GLN A 138 7.66 14.60 9.36
N THR A 139 8.32 14.56 8.20
CA THR A 139 8.46 13.31 7.43
C THR A 139 9.17 12.23 8.25
N ILE A 140 10.24 12.60 8.96
CA ILE A 140 10.95 11.69 9.85
C ILE A 140 10.08 11.30 11.05
N GLN A 141 9.25 12.20 11.58
CA GLN A 141 8.28 11.89 12.64
C GLN A 141 7.21 10.90 12.15
N ASP A 142 6.72 11.04 10.92
CA ASP A 142 5.75 10.11 10.35
C ASP A 142 6.35 8.69 10.23
N PHE A 143 7.62 8.58 9.83
CA PHE A 143 8.37 7.32 9.90
C PHE A 143 8.67 6.89 11.33
N ALA A 144 9.01 7.85 12.18
CA ALA A 144 9.31 7.61 13.56
C ALA A 144 8.07 7.12 14.27
N ASN A 145 6.83 7.46 13.90
CA ASN A 145 5.60 6.98 14.54
C ASN A 145 5.51 5.44 14.62
N LEU A 146 6.30 4.69 13.84
CA LEU A 146 6.55 3.27 14.09
C LEU A 146 7.11 2.98 15.50
N HIS A 147 7.85 3.91 16.11
CA HIS A 147 8.30 3.89 17.51
C HIS A 147 7.17 3.81 18.52
N LEU A 148 5.97 4.28 18.16
CA LEU A 148 4.84 4.28 19.09
C LEU A 148 4.51 2.86 19.54
N ILE A 149 4.68 1.87 18.66
CA ILE A 149 4.47 0.45 19.02
C ILE A 149 5.56 -0.07 19.98
N PHE A 150 6.69 0.61 20.11
CA PHE A 150 7.80 0.23 20.99
C PHE A 150 7.92 1.13 22.24
N ARG A 151 6.98 2.04 22.48
CA ARG A 151 6.99 2.89 23.68
C ARG A 151 6.82 2.02 24.94
N PRO A 152 7.52 2.29 26.05
CA PRO A 152 7.46 1.46 27.26
C PRO A 152 6.04 1.29 27.85
N GLU A 153 5.17 2.27 27.64
CA GLU A 153 3.80 2.28 28.13
C GLU A 153 2.84 1.49 27.22
N PHE A 154 3.24 1.17 25.99
CA PHE A 154 2.43 0.33 25.11
C PHE A 154 2.70 -1.14 25.41
N PRO A 155 1.64 -1.94 25.60
CA PRO A 155 1.83 -3.30 26.06
C PRO A 155 2.43 -4.17 24.95
N ALA A 156 3.54 -4.82 25.27
CA ALA A 156 3.96 -6.03 24.58
C ALA A 156 3.20 -7.20 25.19
N VAL A 157 2.48 -7.95 24.36
CA VAL A 157 1.65 -9.08 24.81
C VAL A 157 1.96 -10.31 23.97
N LEU A 158 1.68 -11.49 24.52
CA LEU A 158 1.69 -12.72 23.73
C LEU A 158 0.57 -12.64 22.69
N GLN A 159 0.94 -12.74 21.42
CA GLN A 159 0.01 -12.77 20.29
C GLN A 159 0.19 -14.06 19.50
N HIS A 160 -0.81 -14.42 18.70
CA HIS A 160 -0.90 -15.73 18.02
C HIS A 160 0.20 -15.95 16.96
N GLY A 161 0.73 -14.88 16.36
CA GLY A 161 1.71 -14.95 15.27
C GLY A 161 1.11 -15.30 13.90
N ASP A 162 0.10 -16.18 13.88
CA ASP A 162 -0.61 -16.62 12.66
C ASP A 162 -2.14 -16.64 12.87
N LEU A 163 -2.73 -15.50 13.25
CA LEU A 163 -4.17 -15.43 13.54
C LEU A 163 -5.00 -15.35 12.24
N LEU A 164 -5.03 -16.44 11.48
CA LEU A 164 -5.81 -16.58 10.25
C LEU A 164 -7.12 -17.36 10.50
N GLU A 165 -8.04 -17.33 9.53
CA GLU A 165 -9.38 -17.90 9.63
C GLU A 165 -9.38 -19.42 9.89
N ASN A 166 -8.39 -20.15 9.38
CA ASN A 166 -8.25 -21.60 9.62
C ASN A 166 -7.87 -21.95 11.06
N ASN A 167 -7.43 -20.97 11.85
CA ASN A 167 -7.02 -21.13 13.25
C ASN A 167 -8.11 -20.68 14.25
N ILE A 168 -9.26 -20.19 13.77
CA ILE A 168 -10.38 -19.70 14.60
C ILE A 168 -11.57 -20.64 14.44
N HIS A 169 -11.98 -21.29 15.53
CA HIS A 169 -13.16 -22.15 15.56
C HIS A 169 -14.38 -21.36 16.00
N VAL A 170 -15.50 -21.55 15.30
CA VAL A 170 -16.79 -20.91 15.60
C VAL A 170 -17.90 -21.96 15.73
N GLU A 171 -18.88 -21.70 16.58
CA GLU A 171 -20.14 -22.45 16.62
C GLU A 171 -21.03 -22.03 15.45
N GLU A 172 -21.36 -22.95 14.55
CA GLU A 172 -22.05 -22.65 13.29
C GLU A 172 -23.42 -21.97 13.48
N GLU A 173 -24.18 -22.38 14.50
CA GLU A 173 -25.54 -21.86 14.74
C GLU A 173 -25.55 -20.40 15.21
N THR A 174 -24.49 -19.95 15.89
CA THR A 174 -24.49 -18.68 16.62
C THR A 174 -23.37 -17.73 16.20
N GLY A 175 -22.32 -18.22 15.54
CA GLY A 175 -21.12 -17.48 15.17
C GLY A 175 -20.16 -17.19 16.34
N HIS A 176 -20.40 -17.73 17.54
CA HIS A 176 -19.51 -17.52 18.68
C HIS A 176 -18.18 -18.24 18.46
N ILE A 177 -17.08 -17.55 18.72
CA ILE A 177 -15.75 -18.17 18.76
C ILE A 177 -15.73 -19.19 19.91
N THR A 178 -15.44 -20.44 19.59
CA THR A 178 -15.33 -21.55 20.56
C THR A 178 -13.88 -21.91 20.88
N GLY A 179 -12.93 -21.49 20.05
CA GLY A 179 -11.50 -21.70 20.30
C GLY A 179 -10.61 -21.04 19.25
N VAL A 180 -9.34 -20.87 19.61
CA VAL A 180 -8.25 -20.44 18.72
C VAL A 180 -7.11 -21.44 18.87
N VAL A 181 -6.61 -22.00 17.76
CA VAL A 181 -5.66 -23.13 17.72
C VAL A 181 -4.41 -22.78 16.91
N ASP A 182 -3.39 -23.64 16.96
CA ASP A 182 -2.12 -23.47 16.24
C ASP A 182 -1.25 -22.28 16.72
N TRP A 183 -0.99 -22.26 18.02
CA TRP A 183 -0.17 -21.24 18.69
C TRP A 183 1.36 -21.43 18.47
N GLN A 184 1.78 -22.16 17.44
CA GLN A 184 3.21 -22.46 17.23
C GLN A 184 4.04 -21.19 16.96
N GLU A 185 3.46 -20.22 16.24
CA GLU A 185 4.10 -18.94 15.93
C GLU A 185 3.86 -17.86 17.00
N ALA A 186 3.32 -18.23 18.15
CA ALA A 186 2.98 -17.27 19.19
C ALA A 186 4.21 -16.51 19.70
N VAL A 187 4.11 -15.19 19.74
CA VAL A 187 5.25 -14.30 19.97
C VAL A 187 4.86 -13.14 20.88
N VAL A 188 5.77 -12.73 21.76
CA VAL A 188 5.60 -11.54 22.61
C VAL A 188 6.07 -10.32 21.84
N VAL A 189 5.11 -9.51 21.39
CA VAL A 189 5.33 -8.34 20.52
C VAL A 189 4.34 -7.22 20.86
N PRO A 190 4.58 -5.98 20.39
CA PRO A 190 3.63 -4.88 20.57
C PRO A 190 2.20 -5.23 20.18
N PHE A 191 1.25 -4.94 21.08
CA PHE A 191 -0.17 -5.22 20.85
C PHE A 191 -0.66 -4.65 19.51
N GLY A 192 -1.39 -5.46 18.74
CA GLY A 192 -2.02 -5.01 17.50
C GLY A 192 -1.50 -5.68 16.24
N LEU A 193 -0.30 -6.28 16.26
CA LEU A 193 0.26 -6.97 15.10
C LEU A 193 -0.60 -8.15 14.61
N SER A 194 -1.23 -8.92 15.51
CA SER A 194 -2.15 -10.00 15.14
C SER A 194 -3.58 -9.53 14.82
N LEU A 195 -3.88 -8.23 14.87
CA LEU A 195 -5.19 -7.71 14.47
C LEU A 195 -5.44 -7.83 12.95
N VAL A 196 -4.45 -8.26 12.17
CA VAL A 196 -4.66 -8.77 10.81
C VAL A 196 -5.75 -9.85 10.76
N GLY A 197 -5.91 -10.67 11.79
CA GLY A 197 -6.97 -11.68 11.87
C GLY A 197 -8.39 -11.12 11.88
N VAL A 198 -8.57 -9.83 12.21
CA VAL A 198 -9.88 -9.18 12.03
C VAL A 198 -10.18 -9.00 10.56
N GLU A 199 -9.18 -8.65 9.75
CA GLU A 199 -9.39 -8.45 8.32
C GLU A 199 -9.73 -9.79 7.62
N THR A 200 -9.09 -10.89 8.02
CA THR A 200 -9.36 -12.26 7.49
C THR A 200 -10.75 -12.78 7.84
N LEU A 201 -11.37 -12.28 8.92
CA LEU A 201 -12.79 -12.57 9.23
C LEU A 201 -13.77 -11.72 8.41
N LEU A 202 -13.32 -10.58 7.89
CA LEU A 202 -14.15 -9.63 7.14
C LEU A 202 -14.12 -9.85 5.63
N GLY A 203 -13.25 -10.72 5.14
CA GLY A 203 -13.15 -11.04 3.72
C GLY A 203 -12.34 -12.30 3.49
N ALA A 204 -12.34 -12.78 2.25
CA ALA A 204 -11.57 -13.94 1.85
C ALA A 204 -10.48 -13.53 0.86
N GLN A 205 -9.26 -14.02 1.09
CA GLN A 205 -8.21 -13.98 0.09
C GLN A 205 -8.45 -15.08 -0.95
N THR A 206 -8.39 -14.72 -2.22
CA THR A 206 -8.17 -15.67 -3.31
C THR A 206 -6.71 -15.57 -3.77
N ASN A 207 -6.25 -16.41 -4.70
CA ASN A 207 -4.89 -16.30 -5.28
C ASN A 207 -4.59 -14.92 -5.87
N SER A 208 -5.68 -14.21 -6.11
CA SER A 208 -5.83 -13.07 -6.94
C SER A 208 -6.28 -11.87 -6.11
N ASP A 209 -7.51 -11.90 -5.62
CA ASP A 209 -8.16 -10.75 -5.04
C ASP A 209 -8.50 -10.97 -3.56
N TRP A 210 -8.69 -9.88 -2.83
CA TRP A 210 -9.36 -9.90 -1.55
C TRP A 210 -10.81 -9.50 -1.72
N HIS A 211 -11.72 -10.37 -1.30
CA HIS A 211 -13.14 -10.10 -1.38
C HIS A 211 -13.68 -9.83 0.02
N PHE A 212 -13.90 -8.56 0.34
CA PHE A 212 -14.58 -8.20 1.57
C PHE A 212 -16.07 -8.55 1.53
N HIS A 213 -16.60 -8.93 2.68
CA HIS A 213 -18.03 -8.99 2.93
C HIS A 213 -18.67 -7.61 2.62
N PRO A 214 -19.87 -7.54 2.00
CA PRO A 214 -20.51 -6.26 1.67
C PRO A 214 -20.64 -5.30 2.86
N SER A 215 -20.81 -5.84 4.06
CA SER A 215 -20.91 -5.09 5.32
C SER A 215 -19.59 -4.98 6.10
N HIS A 216 -18.44 -5.21 5.46
CA HIS A 216 -17.14 -5.18 6.15
C HIS A 216 -16.86 -3.83 6.83
N VAL A 217 -17.38 -2.71 6.32
CA VAL A 217 -17.24 -1.40 6.95
C VAL A 217 -17.96 -1.36 8.28
N GLU A 218 -19.23 -1.77 8.31
CA GLU A 218 -20.05 -1.80 9.52
C GLU A 218 -19.53 -2.86 10.52
N LEU A 219 -19.09 -4.02 10.04
CA LEU A 219 -18.54 -5.09 10.88
C LEU A 219 -17.18 -4.70 11.48
N ARG A 220 -16.32 -3.98 10.74
CA ARG A 220 -15.08 -3.42 11.29
C ARG A 220 -15.36 -2.35 12.34
N GLN A 221 -16.37 -1.51 12.10
CA GLN A 221 -16.81 -0.54 13.09
C GLN A 221 -17.33 -1.24 14.35
N LEU A 222 -18.13 -2.30 14.20
CA LEU A 222 -18.60 -3.13 15.30
C LEU A 222 -17.43 -3.72 16.11
N PHE A 223 -16.39 -4.23 15.44
CA PHE A 223 -15.18 -4.70 16.11
C PHE A 223 -14.55 -3.59 16.97
N TRP A 224 -14.31 -2.41 16.41
CA TRP A 224 -13.67 -1.32 17.15
C TRP A 224 -14.54 -0.80 18.29
N ASP A 225 -15.84 -0.63 18.07
CA ASP A 225 -16.78 -0.18 19.09
C ASP A 225 -16.85 -1.18 20.26
N THR A 226 -16.93 -2.47 19.94
CA THR A 226 -16.92 -3.55 20.95
C THR A 226 -15.60 -3.60 21.67
N PHE A 227 -14.47 -3.60 20.94
CA PHE A 227 -13.13 -3.62 21.51
C PHE A 227 -12.93 -2.47 22.51
N TYR A 228 -13.22 -1.23 22.12
CA TYR A 228 -13.08 -0.07 23.00
C TYR A 228 -14.09 -0.04 24.15
N SER A 229 -15.29 -0.61 23.98
CA SER A 229 -16.24 -0.76 25.07
C SER A 229 -15.74 -1.74 26.14
N GLU A 230 -15.17 -2.89 25.72
CA GLU A 230 -14.72 -3.96 26.61
C GLU A 230 -13.41 -3.61 27.33
N VAL A 231 -12.42 -3.06 26.62
CA VAL A 231 -11.14 -2.68 27.23
C VAL A 231 -11.24 -1.38 28.05
N GLY A 232 -12.32 -0.62 27.88
CA GLY A 232 -12.59 0.63 28.57
C GLY A 232 -11.80 1.82 28.00
N GLN A 233 -11.28 2.68 28.89
CA GLN A 233 -10.62 3.92 28.46
C GLN A 233 -9.26 3.64 27.83
N VAL A 234 -9.19 3.80 26.50
CA VAL A 234 -7.95 3.80 25.72
C VAL A 234 -7.64 5.24 25.32
N SER A 235 -6.41 5.69 25.56
CA SER A 235 -5.96 7.02 25.17
C SER A 235 -5.98 7.18 23.64
N ASP A 236 -6.17 8.40 23.13
CA ASP A 236 -6.14 8.63 21.68
C ASP A 236 -4.79 8.24 21.07
N LEU A 237 -3.69 8.41 21.83
CA LEU A 237 -2.35 7.95 21.45
C LEU A 237 -2.28 6.42 21.32
N ASP A 238 -2.90 5.68 22.24
CA ASP A 238 -2.94 4.23 22.17
C ASP A 238 -3.80 3.72 21.01
N LYS A 239 -4.92 4.40 20.72
CA LYS A 239 -5.72 4.10 19.54
C LYS A 239 -4.92 4.27 18.25
N GLU A 240 -4.18 5.37 18.14
CA GLU A 240 -3.27 5.60 17.02
C GLU A 240 -2.17 4.52 16.96
N THR A 241 -1.58 4.17 18.10
CA THR A 241 -0.54 3.14 18.20
C THR A 241 -1.06 1.77 17.76
N ILE A 242 -2.29 1.42 18.16
CA ILE A 242 -2.96 0.17 17.75
C ILE A 242 -3.18 0.14 16.24
N ASP A 243 -3.61 1.26 15.63
CA ASP A 243 -3.79 1.31 14.18
C ASP A 243 -2.46 1.16 13.43
N ILE A 244 -1.39 1.79 13.91
CA ILE A 244 -0.03 1.63 13.36
C ILE A 244 0.42 0.16 13.48
N ALA A 245 0.24 -0.46 14.65
CA ALA A 245 0.58 -1.86 14.87
C ALA A 245 -0.22 -2.79 13.95
N ARG A 246 -1.54 -2.55 13.79
CA ARG A 246 -2.39 -3.32 12.87
C ARG A 246 -1.90 -3.22 11.42
N LEU A 247 -1.60 -2.01 10.94
CA LEU A 247 -1.07 -1.78 9.59
C LEU A 247 0.30 -2.45 9.39
N MET A 248 1.15 -2.44 10.42
CA MET A 248 2.44 -3.13 10.38
C MET A 248 2.28 -4.64 10.35
N GLY A 249 1.33 -5.20 11.12
CA GLY A 249 0.98 -6.62 11.08
C GLY A 249 0.50 -7.05 9.71
N LEU A 250 -0.42 -6.28 9.13
CA LEU A 250 -0.88 -6.46 7.74
C LEU A 250 0.28 -6.43 6.73
N PHE A 251 1.26 -5.52 6.92
CA PHE A 251 2.46 -5.47 6.09
C PHE A 251 3.37 -6.68 6.26
N GLN A 252 3.50 -7.20 7.47
CA GLN A 252 4.30 -8.41 7.73
C GLN A 252 3.64 -9.65 7.12
N THR A 253 2.33 -9.81 7.29
CA THR A 253 1.58 -10.99 6.82
C THR A 253 1.44 -11.02 5.29
N HIS A 254 1.22 -9.88 4.64
CA HIS A 254 0.89 -9.84 3.20
C HIS A 254 1.85 -8.99 2.34
N GLY A 255 2.77 -8.23 2.92
CA GLY A 255 3.67 -7.31 2.21
C GLY A 255 4.96 -7.94 1.67
N PHE A 256 5.31 -9.15 2.10
CA PHE A 256 6.48 -9.88 1.64
C PHE A 256 6.07 -11.14 0.87
N GLU A 257 6.49 -11.25 -0.40
CA GLU A 257 6.47 -12.53 -1.10
C GLU A 257 7.55 -13.44 -0.50
N GLU A 258 7.17 -14.36 0.38
CA GLU A 258 8.02 -15.53 0.62
C GLU A 258 7.95 -16.44 -0.61
N ASN A 259 8.88 -16.24 -1.55
CA ASN A 259 9.15 -17.17 -2.66
C ASN A 259 7.91 -17.58 -3.50
N GLY A 260 6.98 -16.66 -3.74
CA GLY A 260 5.77 -16.94 -4.53
C GLY A 260 4.76 -17.89 -3.87
N ARG A 261 4.81 -18.07 -2.54
CA ARG A 261 3.96 -19.05 -1.82
C ARG A 261 2.72 -18.50 -1.13
N SER A 262 2.48 -17.19 -1.15
CA SER A 262 1.30 -16.61 -0.49
C SER A 262 -0.06 -17.03 -1.12
N GLY A 263 -0.07 -17.81 -2.20
CA GLY A 263 -1.28 -18.47 -2.77
C GLY A 263 -1.28 -20.00 -2.73
N VAL A 264 -0.26 -20.65 -2.18
CA VAL A 264 -0.11 -22.13 -2.29
C VAL A 264 -1.12 -22.89 -1.41
N TYR A 265 -1.72 -22.24 -0.41
CA TYR A 265 -2.79 -22.86 0.38
C TYR A 265 -4.09 -23.07 -0.42
N LEU A 266 -4.34 -22.29 -1.48
CA LEU A 266 -5.57 -22.41 -2.28
C LEU A 266 -5.41 -23.27 -3.54
N GLU A 267 -4.20 -23.38 -4.12
CA GLU A 267 -3.98 -24.22 -5.31
C GLU A 267 -4.22 -25.72 -5.05
N ASN A 268 -4.05 -26.18 -3.81
CA ASN A 268 -4.25 -27.59 -3.44
C ASN A 268 -5.72 -27.99 -3.22
N PHE A 269 -6.67 -27.06 -3.23
CA PHE A 269 -8.10 -27.38 -3.04
C PHE A 269 -8.93 -27.39 -4.33
N THR A 270 -8.37 -26.96 -5.46
CA THR A 270 -9.07 -26.98 -6.76
C THR A 270 -8.79 -28.23 -7.62
N SER A 271 -8.05 -29.21 -7.08
CA SER A 271 -7.77 -30.48 -7.77
C SER A 271 -8.29 -31.68 -6.99
N VAL A 272 -9.63 -31.74 -6.81
CA VAL A 272 -10.43 -32.98 -6.74
C VAL A 272 -11.78 -32.71 -7.41
#